data_AF-A0A968P7G2-F1
#
_entry.id   AF-A0A968P7G2-F1
#
_cell.length_a   1.000
_cell.length_b   1.000
_cell.length_c   1.000
_cell.angle_alpha   90.00
_cell.angle_beta   90.00
_cell.angle_gamma   90.00
#
_symmetry.space_group_name_H-M   'P 1'
#
loop_
_entity.id
_entity.type
_entity.pdbx_description
1 polymer ?
#
loop_
_entity_poly.entity_id
_entity_poly.type
_entity_poly.pdbx_seq_one_letter_code
_entity_poly.pdbx_strand_id
1 'polypeptide(L)'
;MSRQKAWSLFWLKMEGQGTMMGMPSQTFMIIGYDNFKMSYVSASVSSVDTALLHSEGDLTPDGKSLVAYGTLDEYLTGEHDKMVKYAWRFLSDEEMALEIHDLPIGEENTKVVEIRFKRRK
;
A
#
# COMPACT_ATOMS: atom_id res chain seq x y z
N MET A 1 29.88 -17.29 -4.40
CA MET A 1 29.84 -16.00 -3.69
C MET A 1 30.34 -14.90 -4.63
N SER A 2 29.44 -14.19 -5.32
CA SER A 2 29.83 -13.11 -6.22
C SER A 2 28.84 -11.95 -6.15
N ARG A 3 29.31 -10.88 -5.49
CA ARG A 3 28.93 -9.47 -5.66
C ARG A 3 27.43 -9.14 -5.52
N GLN A 4 26.95 -9.13 -4.27
CA GLN A 4 25.86 -8.22 -3.90
C GLN A 4 26.39 -6.79 -4.03
N LYS A 5 26.01 -6.16 -5.13
CA LYS A 5 26.16 -4.73 -5.38
C LYS A 5 25.38 -4.00 -4.26
N ALA A 6 26.08 -3.50 -3.26
CA ALA A 6 25.55 -2.56 -2.30
C ALA A 6 25.18 -1.26 -3.03
N TRP A 7 23.89 -1.04 -3.25
CA TRP A 7 23.33 0.25 -3.62
C TRP A 7 22.29 0.62 -2.57
N SER A 8 22.78 1.37 -1.59
CA SER A 8 22.12 2.50 -0.92
C SER A 8 20.71 2.90 -1.43
N LEU A 9 19.75 2.84 -0.49
CA LEU A 9 18.38 3.38 -0.47
C LEU A 9 17.26 2.46 -0.99
N PHE A 10 16.73 1.63 -0.08
CA PHE A 10 15.63 0.67 -0.23
C PHE A 10 14.22 1.28 -0.16
N TRP A 11 14.09 2.61 -0.30
CA TRP A 11 12.84 3.31 -0.03
C TRP A 11 12.34 4.04 -1.27
N LEU A 12 11.11 3.74 -1.66
CA LEU A 12 10.36 4.46 -2.68
C LEU A 12 9.47 5.48 -1.99
N LYS A 13 9.66 6.76 -2.32
CA LYS A 13 8.70 7.82 -2.01
C LYS A 13 7.75 7.98 -3.19
N MET A 14 6.45 8.04 -2.90
CA MET A 14 5.40 8.31 -3.86
C MET A 14 4.58 9.52 -3.41
N GLU A 15 4.35 10.45 -4.34
CA GLU A 15 3.40 11.54 -4.18
C GLU A 15 2.38 11.44 -5.32
N GLY A 16 1.10 11.54 -4.99
CA GLY A 16 -0.01 11.40 -5.93
C GLY A 16 -1.02 12.52 -5.79
N GLN A 17 -1.67 12.84 -6.89
CA GLN A 17 -2.88 13.65 -6.93
C GLN A 17 -3.92 12.90 -7.75
N GLY A 18 -5.17 12.92 -7.32
CA GLY A 18 -6.25 12.20 -7.99
C GLY A 18 -7.62 12.59 -7.47
N THR A 19 -8.56 11.66 -7.64
CA THR A 19 -9.92 11.79 -7.13
C THR A 19 -10.26 10.54 -6.33
N MET A 20 -10.80 10.72 -5.13
CA MET A 20 -11.27 9.64 -4.26
C MET A 20 -12.66 10.02 -3.76
N MET A 21 -13.64 9.11 -3.87
CA MET A 21 -15.05 9.40 -3.51
C MET A 21 -15.60 10.69 -4.16
N GLY A 22 -15.15 11.02 -5.37
CA GLY A 22 -15.55 12.24 -6.09
C GLY A 22 -14.85 13.53 -5.63
N MET A 23 -13.99 13.49 -4.62
CA MET A 23 -13.25 14.64 -4.11
C MET A 23 -11.78 14.63 -4.58
N PRO A 24 -11.16 15.81 -4.84
CA PRO A 24 -9.73 15.88 -5.08
C PRO A 24 -8.94 15.28 -3.91
N SER A 25 -7.98 14.42 -4.21
CA SER A 25 -7.14 13.77 -3.22
C SER A 25 -5.67 14.02 -3.51
N GLN A 26 -4.90 14.18 -2.44
CA GLN A 26 -3.44 14.13 -2.46
C GLN A 26 -3.00 12.95 -1.59
N THR A 27 -1.99 12.24 -2.04
CA THR A 27 -1.41 11.11 -1.30
C THR A 27 0.09 11.26 -1.18
N PHE A 28 0.61 10.85 -0.04
CA PHE A 28 2.04 10.70 0.19
C PHE A 28 2.29 9.33 0.80
N MET A 29 3.28 8.62 0.29
CA MET A 29 3.63 7.29 0.77
C MET A 29 5.13 7.09 0.72
N ILE A 30 5.64 6.37 1.71
CA ILE A 30 6.96 5.76 1.69
C ILE A 30 6.77 4.26 1.85
N ILE A 31 7.46 3.48 1.01
CA ILE A 31 7.52 2.03 1.12
C ILE A 31 8.95 1.55 0.92
N GLY A 32 9.37 0.54 1.65
CA GLY A 32 10.70 -0.02 1.48
C GLY A 32 10.98 -1.22 2.35
N TYR A 33 12.15 -1.80 2.16
CA TYR A 33 12.55 -3.03 2.86
C TYR A 33 13.32 -2.72 4.14
N ASP A 34 12.80 -3.18 5.27
CA ASP A 34 13.48 -3.14 6.55
C ASP A 34 14.34 -4.41 6.71
N ASN A 35 15.66 -4.23 6.67
CA ASN A 35 16.61 -5.36 6.74
C ASN A 35 16.61 -6.09 8.09
N PHE A 36 16.20 -5.45 9.18
CA PHE A 36 16.16 -6.09 10.49
C PHE A 36 14.88 -6.91 10.66
N LYS A 37 13.75 -6.37 10.18
CA LYS A 37 12.48 -7.12 10.11
C LYS A 37 12.49 -8.19 9.02
N MET A 38 13.32 -8.02 8.00
CA MET A 38 13.32 -8.80 6.77
C MET A 38 11.97 -8.73 6.04
N SER A 39 11.31 -7.58 6.08
CA SER A 39 9.98 -7.36 5.52
C SER A 39 9.87 -5.98 4.88
N TYR A 40 8.92 -5.80 3.96
CA TYR A 40 8.57 -4.47 3.46
C TYR A 40 7.66 -3.76 4.45
N VAL A 41 7.98 -2.51 4.75
CA VAL A 41 7.16 -1.63 5.58
C VAL A 41 6.74 -0.42 4.78
N SER A 42 5.54 0.09 5.05
CA SER A 42 5.03 1.31 4.44
C SER A 42 4.38 2.24 5.46
N ALA A 43 4.39 3.53 5.12
CA ALA A 43 3.61 4.55 5.78
C ALA A 43 3.00 5.46 4.71
N SER A 44 1.72 5.81 4.87
CA SER A 44 1.01 6.66 3.92
C SER A 44 -0.02 7.55 4.57
N VAL A 45 -0.25 8.71 3.96
CA VAL A 45 -1.28 9.68 4.34
C VAL A 45 -2.04 10.12 3.10
N SER A 46 -3.32 10.46 3.27
CA SER A 46 -4.10 11.12 2.24
C SER A 46 -4.78 12.40 2.75
N SER A 47 -5.08 13.33 1.85
CA SER A 47 -5.82 14.54 2.19
C SER A 47 -7.32 14.30 2.43
N VAL A 48 -7.82 13.10 2.14
CA VAL A 48 -9.25 12.75 2.30
C VAL A 48 -9.52 12.33 3.73
N ASP A 49 -8.59 11.58 4.29
CA ASP A 49 -8.82 10.78 5.49
C ASP A 49 -7.87 11.21 6.63
N THR A 50 -6.74 11.84 6.28
CA THR A 50 -5.72 12.40 7.18
C THR A 50 -5.05 11.39 8.12
N ALA A 51 -5.48 10.12 8.08
CA ALA A 51 -4.91 9.04 8.85
C ALA A 51 -3.50 8.71 8.36
N LEU A 52 -2.61 8.41 9.31
CA LEU A 52 -1.31 7.81 9.02
C LEU A 52 -1.48 6.29 9.01
N LEU A 53 -1.63 5.74 7.81
CA LEU A 53 -1.71 4.30 7.63
C LEU A 53 -0.31 3.71 7.62
N HIS A 54 -0.15 2.53 8.21
CA HIS A 54 1.08 1.75 8.17
C HIS A 54 0.75 0.30 7.80
N SER A 55 1.69 -0.37 7.13
CA SER A 55 1.56 -1.80 6.88
C SER A 55 2.92 -2.48 6.75
N GLU A 56 2.92 -3.79 6.95
CA GLU A 56 4.09 -4.67 6.87
C GLU A 56 3.76 -5.96 6.10
N GLY A 57 4.69 -6.44 5.28
CA GLY A 57 4.58 -7.74 4.64
C GLY A 57 5.58 -7.94 3.50
N ASP A 58 5.31 -8.90 2.63
CA ASP A 58 6.33 -9.46 1.74
C ASP A 58 5.89 -9.53 0.28
N LEU A 59 6.89 -9.53 -0.60
CA LEU A 59 6.67 -9.85 -2.00
C LEU A 59 6.21 -11.30 -2.15
N THR A 60 5.28 -11.52 -3.07
CA THR A 60 4.96 -12.86 -3.54
C THR A 60 6.19 -13.52 -4.16
N PRO A 61 6.28 -14.87 -4.19
CA PRO A 61 7.45 -15.56 -4.74
C PRO A 61 7.79 -15.21 -6.20
N ASP A 62 6.79 -14.78 -6.98
CA ASP A 62 6.95 -14.32 -8.36
C ASP A 62 7.33 -12.83 -8.49
N GLY A 63 7.40 -12.10 -7.37
CA GLY A 63 7.72 -10.68 -7.30
C GLY A 63 6.67 -9.74 -7.89
N LYS A 64 5.48 -10.24 -8.27
CA LYS A 64 4.46 -9.43 -8.96
C LYS A 64 3.54 -8.67 -8.02
N SER A 65 3.50 -9.07 -6.75
CA SER A 65 2.69 -8.40 -5.74
C SER A 65 3.45 -8.25 -4.43
N LEU A 66 3.13 -7.22 -3.66
CA LEU A 66 3.45 -7.12 -2.24
C LEU A 66 2.16 -7.31 -1.45
N VAL A 67 2.15 -8.31 -0.56
CA VAL A 67 1.03 -8.57 0.36
C VAL A 67 1.45 -8.09 1.73
N ALA A 68 0.78 -7.04 2.21
CA ALA A 68 1.02 -6.44 3.50
C ALA A 68 -0.25 -6.41 4.35
N TYR A 69 -0.07 -6.28 5.66
CA TYR A 69 -1.14 -6.19 6.64
C TYR A 69 -0.95 -4.95 7.49
N GLY A 70 -2.05 -4.34 7.87
CA GLY A 70 -2.07 -3.16 8.72
C GLY A 70 -3.49 -2.83 9.13
N THR A 71 -3.71 -1.60 9.57
CA THR A 71 -5.04 -1.13 9.97
C THR A 71 -5.60 -0.09 9.00
N LEU A 72 -6.93 0.04 8.98
CA LEU A 72 -7.67 1.08 8.26
C LEU A 72 -8.86 1.53 9.12
N ASP A 73 -9.14 2.83 9.10
CA ASP A 73 -10.36 3.40 9.69
C ASP A 73 -11.50 3.41 8.67
N GLU A 74 -12.69 3.00 9.08
CA GLU A 74 -13.89 3.00 8.25
C GLU A 74 -14.78 4.21 8.56
N TYR A 75 -14.60 5.27 7.76
CA TYR A 75 -15.25 6.56 7.99
C TYR A 75 -16.78 6.55 7.88
N LEU A 76 -17.38 5.55 7.24
CA LEU A 76 -18.83 5.44 7.10
C LEU A 76 -19.50 4.87 8.36
N THR A 77 -18.81 3.98 9.07
CA THR A 77 -19.33 3.30 10.27
C THR A 77 -18.77 3.91 11.55
N GLY A 78 -17.62 4.61 11.47
CA GLY A 78 -16.88 5.13 12.62
C GLY A 78 -16.00 4.08 13.30
N GLU A 79 -15.92 2.86 12.74
CA GLU A 79 -14.98 1.85 13.21
C GLU A 79 -13.54 2.29 12.89
N HIS A 80 -12.62 2.04 13.81
CA HIS A 80 -11.21 2.39 13.67
C HIS A 80 -10.33 1.16 13.86
N ASP A 81 -9.10 1.24 13.36
CA ASP A 81 -8.08 0.20 13.51
C ASP A 81 -8.47 -1.19 12.98
N LYS A 82 -9.34 -1.27 11.96
CA LYS A 82 -9.75 -2.57 11.40
C LYS A 82 -8.57 -3.22 10.70
N MET A 83 -8.31 -4.48 11.02
CA MET A 83 -7.27 -5.24 10.34
C MET A 83 -7.64 -5.47 8.87
N VAL A 84 -6.76 -5.02 8.00
CA VAL A 84 -6.92 -5.15 6.54
C VAL A 84 -5.68 -5.76 5.92
N LYS A 85 -5.88 -6.35 4.74
CA LYS A 85 -4.79 -6.77 3.84
C LYS A 85 -4.64 -5.73 2.73
N TYR A 86 -3.44 -5.20 2.58
CA TYR A 86 -3.00 -4.36 1.48
C TYR A 86 -2.31 -5.22 0.42
N ALA A 87 -2.93 -5.40 -0.74
CA ALA A 87 -2.37 -6.15 -1.87
C ALA A 87 -1.94 -5.18 -2.97
N TRP A 88 -0.64 -4.88 -3.02
CA TRP A 88 -0.02 -4.13 -4.10
C TRP A 88 0.23 -5.05 -5.29
N ARG A 89 -0.23 -4.66 -6.48
CA ARG A 89 0.00 -5.37 -7.75
C ARG A 89 0.81 -4.50 -8.69
N PHE A 90 1.97 -5.00 -9.14
CA PHE A 90 2.82 -4.32 -10.11
C PHE A 90 2.38 -4.72 -11.52
N LEU A 91 1.58 -3.87 -12.16
CA LEU A 91 0.93 -4.19 -13.44
C LEU A 91 1.87 -3.96 -14.62
N SER A 92 2.71 -2.94 -14.54
CA SER A 92 3.75 -2.60 -15.51
C SER A 92 4.78 -1.64 -14.88
N ASP A 93 5.77 -1.20 -15.66
CA ASP A 93 6.75 -0.19 -15.22
C ASP A 93 6.12 1.21 -14.98
N GLU A 94 4.91 1.43 -15.51
CA GLU A 94 4.19 2.70 -15.42
C GLU A 94 2.90 2.62 -14.58
N GLU A 95 2.43 1.43 -14.20
CA GLU A 95 1.17 1.26 -13.49
C GLU A 95 1.27 0.24 -12.35
N MET A 96 0.70 0.60 -11.21
CA MET A 96 0.48 -0.30 -10.09
C MET A 96 -0.92 -0.10 -9.51
N ALA A 97 -1.46 -1.14 -8.86
CA ALA A 97 -2.73 -1.08 -8.16
C ALA A 97 -2.55 -1.46 -6.69
N LEU A 98 -3.28 -0.79 -5.80
CA LEU A 98 -3.45 -1.22 -4.41
C LEU A 98 -4.89 -1.70 -4.23
N GLU A 99 -5.05 -2.92 -3.76
CA GLU A 99 -6.32 -3.45 -3.27
C GLU A 99 -6.28 -3.50 -1.75
N ILE A 100 -7.34 -3.02 -1.10
CA ILE A 100 -7.51 -3.14 0.35
C ILE A 100 -8.64 -4.12 0.61
N HIS A 101 -8.36 -5.15 1.39
CA HIS A 101 -9.32 -6.15 1.80
C HIS A 101 -9.64 -6.03 3.28
N ASP A 102 -10.91 -5.80 3.60
CA ASP A 102 -11.45 -5.91 4.95
C ASP A 102 -11.64 -7.40 5.26
N LEU A 103 -10.84 -7.90 6.20
CA LEU A 103 -10.85 -9.32 6.58
C LEU A 103 -12.01 -9.67 7.55
N PRO A 104 -12.40 -8.78 8.48
CA PRO A 104 -13.57 -8.99 9.33
C PRO A 104 -14.92 -9.20 8.62
N ILE A 105 -15.13 -8.68 7.41
CA ILE A 105 -16.45 -8.76 6.73
C ILE A 105 -16.78 -10.13 6.12
N GLY A 106 -15.85 -11.10 6.17
CA GLY A 106 -16.08 -12.49 5.74
C GLY A 106 -15.00 -13.01 4.78
N GLU A 107 -15.28 -14.13 4.11
CA GLU A 107 -14.35 -14.77 3.16
C GLU A 107 -14.55 -14.32 1.70
N GLU A 108 -15.75 -13.85 1.38
CA GLU A 108 -16.13 -13.39 0.03
C GLU A 108 -16.28 -11.86 0.00
N ASN A 109 -16.05 -11.25 -1.17
CA ASN A 109 -16.23 -9.81 -1.40
C ASN A 109 -15.44 -8.90 -0.44
N THR A 110 -14.29 -9.37 0.04
CA THR A 110 -13.45 -8.66 1.01
C THR A 110 -12.80 -7.39 0.45
N LYS A 111 -12.69 -7.25 -0.89
CA LYS A 111 -12.09 -6.07 -1.53
C LYS A 111 -13.01 -4.86 -1.40
N VAL A 112 -12.65 -3.94 -0.51
CA VAL A 112 -13.42 -2.73 -0.21
C VAL A 112 -12.89 -1.49 -0.94
N VAL A 113 -11.60 -1.47 -1.31
CA VAL A 113 -10.97 -0.35 -2.03
C VAL A 113 -10.04 -0.88 -3.13
N GLU A 114 -10.05 -0.21 -4.29
CA GLU A 114 -9.01 -0.33 -5.32
C GLU A 114 -8.50 1.07 -5.71
N ILE A 115 -7.20 1.29 -5.61
CA ILE A 115 -6.53 2.52 -6.05
C ILE A 115 -5.55 2.18 -7.16
N ARG A 116 -5.60 2.93 -8.26
CA ARG A 116 -4.65 2.78 -9.38
C ARG A 116 -3.71 3.97 -9.45
N PHE A 117 -2.42 3.67 -9.47
CA PHE A 117 -1.37 4.65 -9.61
C PHE A 117 -0.77 4.53 -11.00
N LYS A 118 -0.67 5.66 -11.70
CA LYS A 118 0.04 5.77 -12.97
C LYS A 118 1.21 6.71 -12.79
N ARG A 119 2.36 6.31 -13.33
CA ARG A 119 3.56 7.14 -13.34
C ARG A 119 3.25 8.45 -14.07
N ARG A 120 3.50 9.57 -13.40
CA ARG A 120 3.44 10.88 -14.04
C ARG A 120 4.60 11.02 -15.02
N LYS A 121 4.30 11.47 -16.24
CA LYS A 121 5.29 11.78 -17.28
C LYS A 121 5.86 13.19 -17.11
#